data_AF-A0AAV3R1X7-F1
#
_entry.id   AF-A0AAV3R1X7-F1
#
_cell.length_a   1.000
_cell.length_b   1.000
_cell.length_c   1.000
_cell.angle_alpha   90.00
_cell.angle_beta   90.00
_cell.angle_gamma   90.00
#
_symmetry.space_group_name_H-M   'P 1'
#
loop_
_entity.id
_entity.type
_entity.pdbx_description
1 polymer ?
#
loop_
_entity_poly.entity_id
_entity_poly.type
_entity_poly.pdbx_seq_one_letter_code
_entity_poly.pdbx_strand_id
1 'polypeptide(L)'
;MYRLHIVSSWTGIPVEKVSTDESDRLLKMEETLHTHVIGQDEAVKAISRAIRRARVGLKNPNRPIASFIFSGSTGVGKSELAKSLATYYFGSEEAMIHLDMSEFMERHTVSKLIGSPPGYVGYTEGGQLTEAVGHRPYTVVLFDEIEKAHPDVFNMMLQIFEDGRLTDSKGRTVDFKNTLLIMTSNVGSSVIEKGGRRIGFDLDYDEKDSSYNRIKSLVTEELKQYFRPEFLNRLDEMIVFRQLTKLEVKEIADIMLKEVFERLKNKEIKLQLEDSMAEKMLAREIKEGDSVIVDVDSDGNVTVLSGSSGAPPEPEASPEPLPV
;
A
#
# COMPACT_ATOMS: atom_id res chain seq x y z
N MET A 1 29.05 -4.23 3.04
CA MET A 1 29.70 -2.94 3.40
C MET A 1 29.84 -1.98 2.22
N TYR A 2 30.43 -2.38 1.07
CA TYR A 2 30.66 -1.45 -0.06
C TYR A 2 29.40 -0.91 -0.77
N ARG A 3 28.27 -1.62 -0.81
CA ARG A 3 27.04 -1.13 -1.49
C ARG A 3 26.31 -0.02 -0.73
N LEU A 4 26.36 -0.01 0.60
CA LEU A 4 25.68 1.00 1.43
C LEU A 4 26.36 2.37 1.35
N HIS A 5 27.69 2.39 1.18
CA HIS A 5 28.48 3.62 1.03
C HIS A 5 28.19 4.36 -0.29
N ILE A 6 27.80 3.63 -1.34
CA ILE A 6 27.47 4.21 -2.65
C ILE A 6 26.09 4.89 -2.60
N VAL A 7 25.12 4.30 -1.89
CA VAL A 7 23.79 4.91 -1.72
C VAL A 7 23.85 6.18 -0.85
N SER A 8 24.68 6.21 0.21
CA SER A 8 24.84 7.42 1.03
C SER A 8 25.55 8.56 0.30
N SER A 9 26.44 8.24 -0.64
CA SER A 9 27.17 9.25 -1.42
C SER A 9 26.28 10.01 -2.42
N TRP A 10 25.11 9.47 -2.77
CA TRP A 10 24.15 10.09 -3.69
C TRP A 10 23.04 10.88 -2.98
N THR A 11 22.67 10.51 -1.75
CA THR A 11 21.58 11.16 -1.00
C THR A 11 22.06 12.10 0.10
N GLY A 12 23.35 12.06 0.47
CA GLY A 12 23.93 12.89 1.53
C GLY A 12 23.53 12.50 2.96
N ILE A 13 22.80 11.39 3.15
CA ILE A 13 22.32 10.93 4.45
C ILE A 13 23.24 9.82 4.99
N PRO A 14 23.81 9.94 6.20
CA PRO A 14 24.66 8.91 6.80
C PRO A 14 23.94 7.56 6.94
N VAL A 15 24.58 6.47 6.50
CA VAL A 15 24.03 5.09 6.55
C VAL A 15 23.59 4.71 7.96
N GLU A 16 24.31 5.17 8.98
CA GLU A 16 24.02 4.94 10.39
C GLU A 16 22.70 5.60 10.83
N LYS A 17 22.39 6.81 10.33
CA LYS A 17 21.11 7.51 10.60
C LYS A 17 19.94 6.85 9.88
N VAL A 18 20.14 6.42 8.62
CA VAL A 18 19.13 5.65 7.87
C VAL A 18 18.80 4.34 8.58
N SER A 19 19.82 3.68 9.16
CA SER A 19 19.64 2.42 9.87
C SER A 19 18.86 2.56 11.18
N THR A 20 19.05 3.65 11.94
CA THR A 20 18.27 3.90 13.16
C THR A 20 16.84 4.30 12.85
N ASP A 21 16.62 5.24 11.94
CA ASP A 21 15.25 5.71 11.59
C ASP A 21 14.41 4.57 11.00
N GLU A 22 15.02 3.70 10.19
CA GLU A 22 14.34 2.54 9.64
C GLU A 22 14.04 1.47 10.69
N SER A 23 14.96 1.24 11.64
CA SER A 23 14.72 0.30 12.75
C SER A 23 13.55 0.79 13.62
N ASP A 24 13.54 2.06 13.97
CA ASP A 24 12.45 2.68 14.73
C ASP A 24 11.14 2.66 13.97
N ARG A 25 11.17 2.89 12.64
CA ARG A 25 10.00 2.73 11.77
C ARG A 25 9.47 1.31 11.90
N LEU A 26 10.29 0.28 11.70
CA LEU A 26 9.90 -1.14 11.75
C LEU A 26 9.38 -1.60 13.12
N LEU A 27 9.79 -0.96 14.21
CA LEU A 27 9.24 -1.20 15.56
C LEU A 27 7.81 -0.68 15.72
N LYS A 28 7.45 0.37 14.96
CA LYS A 28 6.11 0.97 14.94
C LYS A 28 5.23 0.44 13.79
N MET A 29 5.66 -0.63 13.12
CA MET A 29 4.94 -1.14 11.94
C MET A 29 3.52 -1.56 12.29
N GLU A 30 3.34 -2.35 13.34
CA GLU A 30 2.02 -2.83 13.76
C GLU A 30 1.08 -1.66 14.07
N GLU A 31 1.55 -0.69 14.86
CA GLU A 31 0.78 0.52 15.21
C GLU A 31 0.38 1.30 13.96
N THR A 32 1.31 1.51 13.03
CA THR A 32 1.05 2.27 11.81
C THR A 32 0.10 1.53 10.85
N LEU A 33 0.18 0.20 10.78
CA LEU A 33 -0.74 -0.59 9.97
C LEU A 33 -2.15 -0.58 10.57
N HIS A 34 -2.27 -0.59 11.90
CA HIS A 34 -3.56 -0.54 12.60
C HIS A 34 -4.30 0.80 12.47
N THR A 35 -3.66 1.87 11.98
CA THR A 35 -4.39 3.11 11.68
C THR A 35 -5.33 2.96 10.48
N HIS A 36 -5.09 1.99 9.60
CA HIS A 36 -5.89 1.72 8.40
C HIS A 36 -6.53 0.32 8.43
N VAL A 37 -5.88 -0.65 9.08
CA VAL A 37 -6.34 -2.04 9.16
C VAL A 37 -6.92 -2.33 10.54
N ILE A 38 -8.25 -2.35 10.61
CA ILE A 38 -8.99 -2.64 11.83
C ILE A 38 -9.12 -4.15 12.06
N GLY A 39 -8.82 -4.56 13.30
CA GLY A 39 -8.74 -5.96 13.66
C GLY A 39 -7.54 -6.66 13.00
N GLN A 40 -7.71 -7.95 12.70
CA GLN A 40 -6.68 -8.77 12.01
C GLN A 40 -5.29 -8.75 12.69
N ASP A 41 -5.24 -8.61 14.02
CA ASP A 41 -3.98 -8.42 14.77
C ASP A 41 -2.92 -9.49 14.47
N GLU A 42 -3.36 -10.75 14.32
CA GLU A 42 -2.47 -11.87 14.00
C GLU A 42 -1.86 -11.78 12.60
N ALA A 43 -2.61 -11.23 11.63
CA ALA A 43 -2.10 -10.96 10.29
C ALA A 43 -1.03 -9.88 10.33
N VAL A 44 -1.33 -8.76 10.99
CA VAL A 44 -0.44 -7.60 11.13
C VAL A 44 0.86 -8.00 11.86
N LYS A 45 0.76 -8.73 12.98
CA LYS A 45 1.93 -9.24 13.73
C LYS A 45 2.78 -10.19 12.90
N ALA A 46 2.16 -11.14 12.18
CA ALA A 46 2.89 -12.14 11.41
C ALA A 46 3.68 -11.50 10.25
N ILE A 47 3.07 -10.55 9.53
CA ILE A 47 3.73 -9.79 8.46
C ILE A 47 4.85 -8.93 9.02
N SER A 48 4.60 -8.19 10.09
CA SER A 48 5.61 -7.31 10.70
C SER A 48 6.82 -8.09 11.17
N ARG A 49 6.59 -9.27 11.76
CA ARG A 49 7.66 -10.22 12.13
C ARG A 49 8.44 -10.70 10.91
N ALA A 50 7.77 -11.08 9.82
CA ALA A 50 8.43 -11.55 8.59
C ALA A 50 9.30 -10.47 7.94
N ILE A 51 8.80 -9.23 7.87
CA ILE A 51 9.55 -8.10 7.30
C ILE A 51 10.76 -7.76 8.19
N ARG A 52 10.60 -7.75 9.52
CA ARG A 52 11.73 -7.55 10.44
C ARG A 52 12.82 -8.62 10.26
N ARG A 53 12.45 -9.90 10.13
CA ARG A 53 13.40 -11.00 9.84
C ARG A 53 14.18 -10.77 8.54
N ALA A 54 13.49 -10.31 7.49
CA ALA A 54 14.13 -10.00 6.22
C ALA A 54 15.15 -8.85 6.37
N ARG A 55 14.82 -7.82 7.15
CA ARG A 55 15.70 -6.66 7.35
C ARG A 55 16.96 -6.98 8.13
N VAL A 56 16.89 -7.84 9.16
CA VAL A 56 18.06 -8.23 9.97
C VAL A 56 18.98 -9.24 9.27
N GLY A 57 18.77 -9.50 7.96
CA GLY A 57 19.64 -10.36 7.17
C GLY A 57 19.51 -11.86 7.48
N LEU A 58 18.45 -12.26 8.20
CA LEU A 58 18.17 -13.67 8.51
C LEU A 58 17.50 -14.41 7.33
N LYS A 59 17.33 -13.74 6.18
CA LYS A 59 16.75 -14.29 4.96
C LYS A 59 17.81 -14.40 3.86
N ASN A 60 17.61 -15.36 2.95
CA ASN A 60 18.40 -15.47 1.73
C ASN A 60 18.29 -14.17 0.88
N PRO A 61 19.42 -13.48 0.59
CA PRO A 61 19.42 -12.21 -0.14
C PRO A 61 19.08 -12.35 -1.64
N ASN A 62 18.99 -13.58 -2.15
CA ASN A 62 18.56 -13.85 -3.52
C ASN A 62 17.05 -13.93 -3.67
N ARG A 63 16.27 -13.79 -2.60
CA ARG A 63 14.80 -13.88 -2.63
C ARG A 63 14.17 -12.49 -2.49
N PRO A 64 12.90 -12.31 -2.87
CA PRO A 64 12.14 -11.10 -2.54
C PRO A 64 12.19 -10.77 -1.05
N ILE A 65 11.87 -9.54 -0.64
CA ILE A 65 11.91 -9.09 0.76
C ILE A 65 11.05 -10.03 1.62
N ALA A 66 9.80 -10.22 1.22
CA ALA A 66 8.88 -11.19 1.82
C ALA A 66 7.85 -11.65 0.78
N SER A 67 7.35 -12.87 0.94
CA SER A 67 6.24 -13.42 0.17
C SER A 67 5.14 -13.96 1.08
N PHE A 68 3.89 -13.57 0.80
CA PHE A 68 2.74 -13.89 1.63
C PHE A 68 1.56 -14.37 0.80
N ILE A 69 0.80 -15.34 1.32
CA ILE A 69 -0.56 -15.61 0.85
C ILE A 69 -1.56 -15.19 1.93
N PHE A 70 -2.56 -14.41 1.53
CA PHE A 70 -3.62 -13.87 2.38
C PHE A 70 -4.91 -14.65 2.09
N SER A 71 -5.31 -15.52 3.00
CA SER A 71 -6.52 -16.33 2.89
C SER A 71 -7.66 -15.75 3.73
N GLY A 72 -8.84 -15.59 3.14
CA GLY A 72 -10.01 -15.05 3.84
C GLY A 72 -11.18 -14.79 2.89
N SER A 73 -12.37 -14.54 3.42
CA SER A 73 -13.52 -14.12 2.59
C SER A 73 -13.30 -12.74 1.98
N THR A 74 -14.12 -12.36 1.01
CA THR A 74 -14.12 -11.00 0.44
C THR A 74 -14.44 -9.97 1.53
N GLY A 75 -13.85 -8.78 1.43
CA GLY A 75 -14.19 -7.64 2.30
C GLY A 75 -13.56 -7.65 3.70
N VAL A 76 -12.72 -8.64 4.05
CA VAL A 76 -12.07 -8.73 5.38
C VAL A 76 -10.78 -7.92 5.53
N GLY A 77 -10.37 -7.18 4.48
CA GLY A 77 -9.19 -6.30 4.52
C GLY A 77 -7.89 -6.86 3.90
N LYS A 78 -7.95 -7.93 3.10
CA LYS A 78 -6.76 -8.51 2.41
C LYS A 78 -6.02 -7.46 1.56
N SER A 79 -6.73 -6.82 0.65
CA SER A 79 -6.16 -5.80 -0.25
C SER A 79 -5.83 -4.51 0.49
N GLU A 80 -6.60 -4.16 1.52
CA GLU A 80 -6.35 -2.98 2.37
C GLU A 80 -5.01 -3.10 3.11
N LEU A 81 -4.71 -4.28 3.65
CA LEU A 81 -3.41 -4.53 4.29
C LEU A 81 -2.26 -4.47 3.27
N ALA A 82 -2.48 -4.93 2.04
CA ALA A 82 -1.47 -4.82 0.98
C ALA A 82 -1.18 -3.36 0.61
N LYS A 83 -2.22 -2.54 0.47
CA LYS A 83 -2.12 -1.08 0.24
C LYS A 83 -1.43 -0.36 1.39
N SER A 84 -1.84 -0.68 2.62
CA SER A 84 -1.21 -0.14 3.84
C SER A 84 0.27 -0.48 3.91
N LEU A 85 0.67 -1.70 3.51
CA LEU A 85 2.09 -2.08 3.40
C LEU A 85 2.82 -1.31 2.29
N ALA A 86 2.18 -1.06 1.14
CA ALA A 86 2.77 -0.27 0.07
C ALA A 86 3.07 1.16 0.53
N THR A 87 2.09 1.82 1.15
CA THR A 87 2.25 3.15 1.75
C THR A 87 3.30 3.13 2.86
N TYR A 88 3.21 2.17 3.78
CA TYR A 88 4.11 2.09 4.92
C TYR A 88 5.56 1.77 4.51
N TYR A 89 5.81 0.91 3.52
CA TYR A 89 7.15 0.44 3.20
C TYR A 89 7.78 1.20 2.03
N PHE A 90 6.98 1.62 1.05
CA PHE A 90 7.44 2.30 -0.18
C PHE A 90 6.94 3.73 -0.32
N GLY A 91 6.13 4.23 0.63
CA GLY A 91 5.73 5.63 0.72
C GLY A 91 4.50 6.02 -0.09
N SER A 92 3.95 5.12 -0.92
CA SER A 92 2.73 5.38 -1.69
C SER A 92 1.98 4.08 -1.99
N GLU A 93 0.65 4.13 -1.92
CA GLU A 93 -0.23 3.06 -2.42
C GLU A 93 -0.06 2.87 -3.94
N GLU A 94 0.17 3.95 -4.68
CA GLU A 94 0.36 3.95 -6.14
C GLU A 94 1.67 3.29 -6.58
N ALA A 95 2.56 3.02 -5.62
CA ALA A 95 3.75 2.22 -5.86
C ALA A 95 3.40 0.73 -6.02
N MET A 96 2.23 0.28 -5.58
CA MET A 96 1.79 -1.12 -5.66
C MET A 96 1.44 -1.50 -7.10
N ILE A 97 2.02 -2.61 -7.56
CA ILE A 97 1.64 -3.26 -8.81
C ILE A 97 0.51 -4.24 -8.49
N HIS A 98 -0.68 -3.98 -9.01
CA HIS A 98 -1.86 -4.82 -8.79
C HIS A 98 -2.19 -5.63 -10.05
N LEU A 99 -2.31 -6.94 -9.90
CA LEU A 99 -2.64 -7.88 -10.96
C LEU A 99 -3.82 -8.76 -10.53
N ASP A 100 -4.95 -8.66 -11.22
CA ASP A 100 -6.10 -9.55 -11.04
C ASP A 100 -5.83 -10.87 -11.79
N MET A 101 -5.74 -11.98 -11.05
CA MET A 101 -5.43 -13.29 -11.64
C MET A 101 -6.56 -13.88 -12.48
N SER A 102 -7.77 -13.32 -12.39
CA SER A 102 -8.88 -13.64 -13.30
C SER A 102 -8.58 -13.24 -14.75
N GLU A 103 -7.73 -12.24 -14.99
CA GLU A 103 -7.27 -11.88 -16.35
C GLU A 103 -6.26 -12.90 -16.92
N PHE A 104 -5.68 -13.74 -16.07
CA PHE A 104 -4.60 -14.68 -16.38
C PHE A 104 -5.03 -16.15 -16.26
N MET A 105 -6.33 -16.44 -16.42
CA MET A 105 -6.90 -17.78 -16.38
C MET A 105 -6.49 -18.66 -17.59
N GLU A 106 -6.15 -18.03 -18.71
CA GLU A 106 -5.87 -18.71 -19.97
C GLU A 106 -4.38 -18.66 -20.31
N ARG A 107 -3.85 -19.76 -20.86
CA ARG A 107 -2.42 -19.88 -21.17
C ARG A 107 -1.86 -18.73 -22.01
N HIS A 108 -2.62 -18.23 -22.97
CA HIS A 108 -2.15 -17.16 -23.85
C HIS A 108 -2.13 -15.80 -23.15
N THR A 109 -2.98 -15.55 -22.14
CA THR A 109 -2.96 -14.28 -21.39
C THR A 109 -1.81 -14.21 -20.40
N VAL A 110 -1.29 -15.35 -19.93
CA VAL A 110 -0.05 -15.41 -19.12
C VAL A 110 1.13 -14.73 -19.83
N SER A 111 1.21 -14.84 -21.15
CA SER A 111 2.27 -14.17 -21.93
C SER A 111 2.26 -12.65 -21.75
N LYS A 112 1.11 -12.02 -21.44
CA LYS A 112 1.04 -10.57 -21.17
C LYS A 112 1.86 -10.17 -19.94
N LEU A 113 2.12 -11.06 -18.99
CA LEU A 113 2.94 -10.75 -17.79
C LEU A 113 4.44 -10.61 -18.13
N ILE A 114 4.93 -11.40 -19.09
CA ILE A 114 6.35 -11.50 -19.48
C ILE A 114 6.64 -11.06 -20.92
N GLY A 115 5.61 -10.61 -21.64
CA GLY A 115 5.66 -10.31 -23.07
C GLY A 115 5.46 -11.54 -23.95
N SER A 116 4.99 -11.32 -25.18
CA SER A 116 4.90 -12.39 -26.18
C SER A 116 6.30 -12.81 -26.65
N PRO A 117 6.50 -14.09 -27.02
CA PRO A 117 7.75 -14.54 -27.63
C PRO A 117 7.93 -14.03 -29.08
N PRO A 118 9.16 -14.07 -29.62
CA PRO A 118 9.43 -13.67 -31.00
C PRO A 118 8.52 -14.40 -32.00
N GLY A 119 7.88 -13.65 -32.90
CA GLY A 119 6.99 -14.19 -33.93
C GLY A 119 5.49 -14.23 -33.57
N TYR A 120 5.11 -13.76 -32.38
CA TYR A 120 3.71 -13.65 -31.94
C TYR A 120 3.24 -12.18 -31.93
N VAL A 121 1.92 -11.97 -32.09
CA VAL A 121 1.30 -10.65 -31.93
C VAL A 121 1.57 -10.13 -30.50
N GLY A 122 1.94 -8.85 -30.38
CA GLY A 122 2.33 -8.25 -29.10
C GLY A 122 3.80 -8.46 -28.72
N TYR A 123 4.64 -9.04 -29.60
CA TYR A 123 6.09 -9.18 -29.32
C TYR A 123 6.77 -7.84 -29.02
N THR A 124 6.32 -6.74 -29.62
CA THR A 124 6.88 -5.41 -29.34
C THR A 124 6.50 -4.89 -27.96
N GLU A 125 5.37 -5.33 -27.40
CA GLU A 125 4.93 -4.97 -26.06
C GLU A 125 5.80 -5.68 -25.01
N GLY A 126 6.19 -4.96 -23.96
CA GLY A 126 6.87 -5.57 -22.81
C GLY A 126 5.86 -6.33 -21.93
N GLY A 127 6.35 -7.20 -21.05
CA GLY A 127 5.46 -7.87 -20.11
C GLY A 127 4.97 -6.93 -19.01
N GLN A 128 3.69 -6.94 -18.69
CA GLN A 128 3.09 -6.07 -17.68
C GLN A 128 3.80 -6.15 -16.33
N LEU A 129 4.12 -7.37 -15.85
CA LEU A 129 4.81 -7.57 -14.58
C LEU A 129 6.29 -7.21 -14.69
N THR A 130 6.96 -7.71 -15.74
CA THR A 130 8.41 -7.50 -15.93
C THR A 130 8.76 -6.04 -16.16
N GLU A 131 7.99 -5.31 -16.97
CA GLU A 131 8.16 -3.87 -17.18
C GLU A 131 7.84 -3.08 -15.90
N ALA A 132 6.73 -3.36 -15.23
CA ALA A 132 6.35 -2.58 -14.05
C ALA A 132 7.39 -2.70 -12.92
N VAL A 133 7.87 -3.92 -12.64
CA VAL A 133 8.95 -4.13 -11.64
C VAL A 133 10.29 -3.61 -12.15
N GLY A 134 10.57 -3.71 -13.44
CA GLY A 134 11.77 -3.14 -14.05
C GLY A 134 11.86 -1.62 -13.88
N HIS A 135 10.74 -0.90 -13.98
CA HIS A 135 10.66 0.55 -13.76
C HIS A 135 10.65 0.91 -12.27
N ARG A 136 10.04 0.08 -11.41
CA ARG A 136 9.89 0.31 -9.98
C ARG A 136 10.25 -0.95 -9.18
N PRO A 137 11.54 -1.23 -8.95
CA PRO A 137 11.97 -2.46 -8.29
C PRO A 137 11.68 -2.50 -6.78
N TYR A 138 11.40 -1.35 -6.16
CA TYR A 138 10.98 -1.20 -4.77
C TYR A 138 9.46 -1.05 -4.73
N THR A 139 8.74 -2.16 -4.63
CA THR A 139 7.28 -2.19 -4.78
C THR A 139 6.65 -3.38 -4.07
N VAL A 140 5.36 -3.26 -3.76
CA VAL A 140 4.48 -4.39 -3.46
C VAL A 140 3.91 -4.90 -4.79
N VAL A 141 4.04 -6.19 -5.06
CA VAL A 141 3.31 -6.86 -6.14
C VAL A 141 2.16 -7.65 -5.53
N LEU A 142 0.94 -7.24 -5.83
CA LEU A 142 -0.29 -7.88 -5.38
C LEU A 142 -0.88 -8.73 -6.51
N PHE A 143 -0.94 -10.03 -6.29
CA PHE A 143 -1.64 -11.00 -7.12
C PHE A 143 -2.99 -11.32 -6.48
N ASP A 144 -4.05 -10.67 -6.95
CA ASP A 144 -5.40 -10.83 -6.39
C ASP A 144 -6.07 -12.09 -6.95
N GLU A 145 -6.79 -12.82 -6.11
CA GLU A 145 -7.48 -14.07 -6.46
C GLU A 145 -6.59 -15.14 -7.10
N ILE A 146 -5.46 -15.47 -6.47
CA ILE A 146 -4.44 -16.37 -7.05
C ILE A 146 -4.95 -17.75 -7.43
N GLU A 147 -6.05 -18.23 -6.83
CA GLU A 147 -6.73 -19.47 -7.25
C GLU A 147 -7.38 -19.41 -8.64
N LYS A 148 -7.45 -18.24 -9.28
CA LYS A 148 -7.95 -18.10 -10.66
C LYS A 148 -6.83 -18.22 -11.69
N ALA A 149 -5.58 -18.01 -11.28
CA ALA A 149 -4.45 -17.99 -12.21
C ALA A 149 -4.26 -19.33 -12.94
N HIS A 150 -3.85 -19.23 -14.21
CA HIS A 150 -3.39 -20.40 -14.95
C HIS A 150 -2.12 -21.01 -14.29
N PRO A 151 -1.94 -22.35 -14.33
CA PRO A 151 -0.75 -23.03 -13.78
C PRO A 151 0.61 -22.42 -14.18
N ASP A 152 0.73 -21.88 -15.38
CA ASP A 152 1.97 -21.25 -15.87
C ASP A 152 2.38 -20.00 -15.08
N VAL A 153 1.44 -19.30 -14.43
CA VAL A 153 1.74 -18.17 -13.53
C VAL A 153 2.54 -18.66 -12.32
N PHE A 154 2.20 -19.82 -11.77
CA PHE A 154 2.90 -20.41 -10.62
C PHE A 154 4.35 -20.79 -10.98
N ASN A 155 4.60 -21.26 -12.20
CA ASN A 155 5.96 -21.55 -12.67
C ASN A 155 6.83 -20.28 -12.68
N MET A 156 6.25 -19.16 -13.12
CA MET A 156 6.93 -17.86 -13.06
C MET A 156 7.18 -17.41 -11.62
N MET A 157 6.19 -17.58 -10.74
CA MET A 157 6.35 -17.24 -9.31
C MET A 157 7.42 -18.07 -8.63
N LEU A 158 7.53 -19.37 -8.93
CA LEU A 158 8.58 -20.24 -8.42
C LEU A 158 9.97 -19.69 -8.79
N GLN A 159 10.16 -19.25 -10.03
CA GLN A 159 11.42 -18.60 -10.46
C GLN A 159 11.73 -17.35 -9.63
N ILE A 160 10.72 -16.50 -9.40
CA ILE A 160 10.87 -15.30 -8.57
C ILE A 160 11.24 -15.69 -7.13
N PHE A 161 10.60 -16.70 -6.55
CA PHE A 161 10.86 -17.10 -5.17
C PHE A 161 12.22 -17.76 -4.96
N GLU A 162 12.78 -18.40 -5.99
CA GLU A 162 14.05 -19.12 -5.95
C GLU A 162 15.23 -18.19 -6.21
N ASP A 163 15.16 -17.44 -7.31
CA ASP A 163 16.29 -16.64 -7.82
C ASP A 163 16.13 -15.13 -7.61
N GLY A 164 14.95 -14.70 -7.15
CA GLY A 164 14.61 -13.29 -7.00
C GLY A 164 14.62 -12.56 -8.32
N ARG A 165 14.38 -13.29 -9.42
CA ARG A 165 14.47 -12.78 -10.79
C ARG A 165 13.41 -13.44 -11.66
N LEU A 166 12.99 -12.71 -12.69
CA LEU A 166 12.11 -13.22 -13.74
C LEU A 166 12.70 -12.81 -15.09
N THR A 167 12.77 -13.75 -16.03
CA THR A 167 13.24 -13.45 -17.40
C THR A 167 12.04 -13.34 -18.32
N ASP A 168 11.97 -12.23 -19.04
CA ASP A 168 10.91 -11.95 -20.00
C ASP A 168 11.10 -12.75 -21.30
N SER A 169 10.10 -12.72 -22.19
CA SER A 169 10.14 -13.45 -23.46
C SER A 169 11.17 -12.91 -24.47
N LYS A 170 11.79 -11.76 -24.19
CA LYS A 170 12.89 -11.15 -24.96
C LYS A 170 14.27 -11.49 -24.37
N GLY A 171 14.32 -12.26 -23.28
CA GLY A 171 15.56 -12.62 -22.58
C GLY A 171 16.07 -11.56 -21.61
N ARG A 172 15.30 -10.51 -21.30
CA ARG A 172 15.65 -9.52 -20.28
C ARG A 172 15.30 -10.05 -18.91
N THR A 173 16.26 -10.02 -18.00
CA THR A 173 16.07 -10.45 -16.61
C THR A 173 15.78 -9.26 -15.71
N VAL A 174 14.67 -9.33 -14.97
CA VAL A 174 14.22 -8.31 -14.02
C VAL A 174 14.47 -8.79 -12.59
N ASP A 175 14.89 -7.88 -11.71
CA ASP A 175 15.22 -8.17 -10.30
C ASP A 175 14.01 -7.92 -9.38
N PHE A 176 13.65 -8.94 -8.61
CA PHE A 176 12.53 -8.95 -7.65
C PHE A 176 13.00 -8.96 -6.19
N LYS A 177 14.30 -8.90 -5.91
CA LYS A 177 14.85 -8.99 -4.53
C LYS A 177 14.37 -7.88 -3.61
N ASN A 178 14.00 -6.72 -4.17
CA ASN A 178 13.50 -5.56 -3.44
C ASN A 178 11.96 -5.46 -3.43
N THR A 179 11.26 -6.53 -3.80
CA THR A 179 9.79 -6.57 -3.84
C THR A 179 9.20 -7.25 -2.61
N LEU A 180 8.00 -6.81 -2.21
CA LEU A 180 7.10 -7.57 -1.35
C LEU A 180 6.06 -8.26 -2.24
N LEU A 181 5.94 -9.57 -2.15
CA LEU A 181 4.99 -10.34 -2.96
C LEU A 181 3.79 -10.74 -2.09
N ILE A 182 2.61 -10.30 -2.47
CA ILE A 182 1.37 -10.61 -1.77
C ILE A 182 0.44 -11.30 -2.74
N MET A 183 -0.10 -12.44 -2.34
CA MET A 183 -1.16 -13.13 -3.07
C MET A 183 -2.41 -13.14 -2.20
N THR A 184 -3.57 -12.80 -2.75
CA THR A 184 -4.83 -13.00 -2.02
C THR A 184 -5.49 -14.27 -2.50
N SER A 185 -6.25 -14.91 -1.61
CA SER A 185 -7.05 -16.07 -1.95
C SER A 185 -8.34 -16.14 -1.15
N ASN A 186 -9.40 -16.63 -1.78
CA ASN A 186 -10.65 -16.98 -1.12
C ASN A 186 -10.69 -18.45 -0.66
N VAL A 187 -9.63 -19.23 -0.87
CA VAL A 187 -9.52 -20.61 -0.36
C VAL A 187 -9.63 -20.61 1.17
N GLY A 188 -10.36 -21.58 1.72
CA GLY A 188 -10.61 -21.69 3.17
C GLY A 188 -11.64 -20.68 3.73
N SER A 189 -12.24 -19.81 2.92
CA SER A 189 -13.30 -18.88 3.35
C SER A 189 -14.46 -19.57 4.06
N SER A 190 -14.94 -20.70 3.53
CA SER A 190 -16.05 -21.46 4.13
C SER A 190 -15.71 -22.02 5.53
N VAL A 191 -14.44 -22.37 5.77
CA VAL A 191 -13.94 -22.81 7.07
C VAL A 191 -13.95 -21.65 8.06
N ILE A 192 -13.50 -20.48 7.62
CA ILE A 192 -13.45 -19.26 8.43
C ILE A 192 -14.87 -18.83 8.82
N GLU A 193 -15.83 -18.87 7.90
CA GLU A 193 -17.24 -18.55 8.17
C GLU A 193 -17.88 -19.52 9.18
N LYS A 194 -17.67 -20.83 9.01
CA LYS A 194 -18.21 -21.85 9.91
C LYS A 194 -17.55 -21.81 11.29
N GLY A 195 -16.24 -21.56 11.34
CA GLY A 195 -15.49 -21.36 12.57
C GLY A 195 -15.99 -20.14 13.34
N GLY A 196 -16.19 -19.00 12.65
CA GLY A 196 -16.72 -17.77 13.24
C GLY A 196 -18.12 -17.90 13.84
N ARG A 197 -19.02 -18.68 13.22
CA ARG A 197 -20.40 -18.85 13.72
C ARG A 197 -20.51 -19.69 14.99
N ARG A 198 -19.60 -20.64 15.24
CA ARG A 198 -19.60 -21.44 16.49
C ARG A 198 -19.03 -20.69 17.69
N ILE A 199 -18.35 -19.56 17.46
CA ILE A 199 -17.65 -18.75 18.47
C ILE A 199 -18.54 -17.64 19.06
N GLY A 200 -19.71 -17.38 18.45
CA GLY A 200 -20.58 -16.25 18.79
C GLY A 200 -21.42 -16.37 20.05
N PHE A 201 -21.22 -17.40 20.88
CA PHE A 201 -21.87 -17.56 22.18
C PHE A 201 -20.81 -17.95 23.21
N ASP A 202 -20.44 -16.99 24.07
CA ASP A 202 -19.73 -17.20 25.33
C ASP A 202 -18.37 -17.93 25.24
N LEU A 203 -17.27 -17.19 25.05
CA LEU A 203 -15.92 -17.72 25.30
C LEU A 203 -15.07 -16.67 26.02
N ASP A 204 -14.41 -17.12 27.09
CA ASP A 204 -13.42 -16.36 27.86
C ASP A 204 -12.17 -16.05 27.01
N TYR A 205 -11.41 -15.03 27.42
CA TYR A 205 -10.26 -14.51 26.66
C TYR A 205 -9.17 -15.56 26.31
N ASP A 206 -8.99 -16.60 27.12
CA ASP A 206 -8.01 -17.68 26.91
C ASP A 206 -8.39 -18.66 25.78
N GLU A 207 -9.66 -18.71 25.34
CA GLU A 207 -10.11 -19.63 24.29
C GLU A 207 -9.98 -19.05 22.86
N LYS A 208 -9.73 -17.74 22.72
CA LYS A 208 -9.59 -17.09 21.40
C LYS A 208 -8.35 -17.56 20.63
N ASP A 209 -7.22 -17.75 21.30
CA ASP A 209 -5.96 -18.19 20.66
C ASP A 209 -6.03 -19.66 20.20
N SER A 210 -6.64 -20.52 21.02
CA SER A 210 -6.90 -21.92 20.66
C SER A 210 -7.79 -22.02 19.42
N SER A 211 -8.83 -21.18 19.36
CA SER A 211 -9.75 -21.13 18.23
C SER A 211 -9.11 -20.61 16.94
N TYR A 212 -8.30 -19.55 17.01
CA TYR A 212 -7.56 -19.03 15.85
C TYR A 212 -6.59 -20.07 15.30
N ASN A 213 -5.78 -20.70 16.15
CA ASN A 213 -4.83 -21.73 15.72
C ASN A 213 -5.52 -22.92 15.04
N ARG A 214 -6.71 -23.29 15.54
CA ARG A 214 -7.54 -24.31 14.89
C ARG A 214 -8.03 -23.87 13.51
N ILE A 215 -8.58 -22.67 13.37
CA ILE A 215 -9.04 -22.13 12.07
C ILE A 215 -7.86 -22.03 11.11
N LYS A 216 -6.72 -21.50 11.56
CA LYS A 216 -5.50 -21.39 10.76
C LYS A 216 -5.04 -22.74 10.25
N SER A 217 -5.07 -23.78 11.10
CA SER A 217 -4.70 -25.14 10.72
C SER A 217 -5.62 -25.69 9.62
N LEU A 218 -6.93 -25.54 9.78
CA LEU A 218 -7.91 -25.99 8.79
C LEU A 218 -7.79 -25.23 7.45
N VAL A 219 -7.60 -23.92 7.49
CA VAL A 219 -7.37 -23.11 6.26
C VAL A 219 -6.05 -23.51 5.60
N THR A 220 -5.02 -23.81 6.38
CA THR A 220 -3.74 -24.30 5.85
C THR A 220 -3.89 -25.65 5.15
N GLU A 221 -4.75 -26.54 5.67
CA GLU A 221 -5.06 -27.81 5.01
C GLU A 221 -5.76 -27.60 3.67
N GLU A 222 -6.76 -26.72 3.61
CA GLU A 222 -7.44 -26.34 2.36
C GLU A 222 -6.46 -25.76 1.33
N LEU A 223 -5.57 -24.86 1.77
CA LEU A 223 -4.52 -24.30 0.91
C LEU A 223 -3.58 -25.39 0.37
N LYS A 224 -3.19 -26.37 1.20
CA LYS A 224 -2.34 -27.50 0.78
C LYS A 224 -3.02 -28.49 -0.15
N GLN A 225 -4.34 -28.60 -0.09
CA GLN A 225 -5.11 -29.41 -1.03
C GLN A 225 -5.23 -28.72 -2.39
N TYR A 226 -5.36 -27.40 -2.38
CA TYR A 226 -5.52 -26.62 -3.60
C TYR A 226 -4.18 -26.32 -4.30
N PHE A 227 -3.21 -25.79 -3.57
CA PHE A 227 -1.90 -25.41 -4.10
C PHE A 227 -0.87 -26.54 -3.91
N ARG A 228 0.05 -26.66 -4.87
CA ARG A 228 1.16 -27.61 -4.76
C ARG A 228 2.06 -27.26 -3.57
N PRO A 229 2.54 -28.25 -2.79
CA PRO A 229 3.44 -27.99 -1.67
C PRO A 229 4.70 -27.22 -2.05
N GLU A 230 5.23 -27.43 -3.25
CA GLU A 230 6.41 -26.72 -3.76
C GLU A 230 6.20 -25.20 -3.80
N PHE A 231 5.00 -24.73 -4.11
CA PHE A 231 4.66 -23.32 -4.11
C PHE A 231 4.50 -22.79 -2.69
N LEU A 232 3.72 -23.48 -1.85
CA LEU A 232 3.47 -23.03 -0.47
C LEU A 232 4.74 -22.99 0.37
N ASN A 233 5.66 -23.94 0.19
CA ASN A 233 6.94 -23.99 0.90
C ASN A 233 7.88 -22.82 0.52
N ARG A 234 7.57 -22.05 -0.53
CA ARG A 234 8.31 -20.85 -0.92
C ARG A 234 7.74 -19.57 -0.29
N LEU A 235 6.58 -19.62 0.36
CA LEU A 235 6.02 -18.47 1.05
C LEU A 235 6.68 -18.28 2.42
N ASP A 236 6.90 -17.04 2.84
CA ASP A 236 7.46 -16.75 4.17
C ASP A 236 6.41 -16.92 5.27
N GLU A 237 5.16 -16.52 5.02
CA GLU A 237 4.04 -16.75 5.93
C GLU A 237 2.72 -16.98 5.15
N MET A 238 1.86 -17.85 5.68
CA MET A 238 0.46 -17.97 5.27
C MET A 238 -0.41 -17.23 6.29
N ILE A 239 -1.10 -16.20 5.83
CA ILE A 239 -1.86 -15.28 6.66
C ILE A 239 -3.34 -15.59 6.52
N VAL A 240 -4.00 -15.84 7.65
CA VAL A 240 -5.45 -16.13 7.69
C VAL A 240 -6.18 -14.93 8.28
N PHE A 241 -7.03 -14.33 7.47
CA PHE A 241 -7.90 -13.23 7.83
C PHE A 241 -9.21 -13.78 8.39
N ARG A 242 -9.62 -13.25 9.54
CA ARG A 242 -10.85 -13.65 10.23
C ARG A 242 -12.02 -12.77 9.81
N GLN A 243 -13.23 -13.26 10.06
CA GLN A 243 -14.43 -12.43 9.93
C GLN A 243 -14.34 -11.22 10.85
N LEU A 244 -14.75 -10.06 10.35
CA LEU A 244 -14.84 -8.84 11.12
C LEU A 244 -16.00 -8.96 12.13
N THR A 245 -15.74 -8.55 13.36
CA THR A 245 -16.75 -8.39 14.40
C THR A 245 -17.59 -7.14 14.15
N LYS A 246 -18.77 -7.06 14.77
CA LYS A 246 -19.63 -5.86 14.65
C LYS A 246 -18.94 -4.57 15.11
N LEU A 247 -18.04 -4.66 16.11
CA LEU A 247 -17.27 -3.53 16.60
C LEU A 247 -16.24 -3.09 15.56
N GLU A 248 -15.47 -4.03 15.02
CA GLU A 248 -14.49 -3.74 13.96
C GLU A 248 -15.18 -3.16 12.70
N VAL A 249 -16.35 -3.68 12.30
CA VAL A 249 -17.12 -3.12 11.17
C VAL A 249 -17.57 -1.68 11.45
N LYS A 250 -17.97 -1.37 12.68
CA LYS A 250 -18.36 -0.01 13.06
C LYS A 250 -17.17 0.95 12.97
N GLU A 251 -16.01 0.55 13.49
CA GLU A 251 -14.79 1.37 13.41
C GLU A 251 -14.35 1.62 11.96
N ILE A 252 -14.45 0.61 11.09
CA ILE A 252 -14.19 0.75 9.65
C ILE A 252 -15.18 1.75 9.03
N ALA A 253 -16.47 1.64 9.35
CA ALA A 253 -17.48 2.57 8.86
C ALA A 253 -17.19 4.01 9.30
N ASP A 254 -16.75 4.22 10.54
CA ASP A 254 -16.37 5.54 11.04
C ASP A 254 -15.17 6.13 10.27
N ILE A 255 -14.17 5.31 9.92
CA ILE A 255 -13.03 5.74 9.08
C ILE A 255 -13.50 6.11 7.68
N MET A 256 -14.28 5.24 7.04
CA MET A 256 -14.79 5.49 5.68
C MET A 256 -15.67 6.75 5.62
N LEU A 257 -16.49 6.99 6.64
CA LEU A 257 -17.32 8.19 6.73
C LEU A 257 -16.46 9.45 6.85
N LYS A 258 -15.40 9.43 7.68
CA LYS A 258 -14.46 10.55 7.77
C LYS A 258 -13.82 10.88 6.43
N GLU A 259 -13.36 9.88 5.68
CA GLU A 259 -12.80 10.11 4.34
C GLU A 259 -13.82 10.74 3.37
N VAL A 260 -15.08 10.31 3.44
CA VAL A 260 -16.15 10.92 2.64
C VAL A 260 -16.37 12.38 3.04
N PHE A 261 -16.41 12.68 4.34
CA PHE A 261 -16.57 14.05 4.82
C PHE A 261 -15.40 14.96 4.41
N GLU A 262 -14.16 14.48 4.49
CA GLU A 262 -12.99 15.24 4.02
C GLU A 262 -13.06 15.55 2.51
N ARG A 263 -13.52 14.59 1.70
CA ARG A 263 -13.72 14.81 0.26
C ARG A 263 -14.84 15.82 -0.03
N LEU A 264 -15.88 15.84 0.79
CA LEU A 264 -16.98 16.81 0.66
C LEU A 264 -16.54 18.20 1.09
N LYS A 265 -15.83 18.33 2.21
CA LYS A 265 -15.26 19.59 2.69
C LYS A 265 -14.38 20.24 1.62
N ASN A 266 -13.52 19.45 0.98
CA ASN A 266 -12.67 19.94 -0.13
C ASN A 266 -13.49 20.44 -1.33
N LYS A 267 -14.65 19.85 -1.62
CA LYS A 267 -15.55 20.32 -2.70
C LYS A 267 -16.32 21.56 -2.32
N GLU A 268 -16.82 21.64 -1.08
CA GLU A 268 -17.53 22.82 -0.57
C GLU A 268 -16.58 24.03 -0.50
N ILE A 269 -15.36 23.85 0.02
CA ILE A 269 -14.32 24.88 0.00
C ILE A 269 -14.02 25.31 -1.44
N LYS A 270 -13.90 24.36 -2.37
CA LYS A 270 -13.66 24.69 -3.79
C LYS A 270 -14.80 25.50 -4.40
N LEU A 271 -16.06 25.11 -4.16
CA LEU A 271 -17.24 25.83 -4.64
C LEU A 271 -17.33 27.23 -4.04
N GLN A 272 -17.17 27.35 -2.71
CA GLN A 272 -17.17 28.64 -2.03
C GLN A 272 -16.03 29.56 -2.49
N LEU A 273 -14.85 28.99 -2.76
CA LEU A 273 -13.72 29.73 -3.33
C LEU A 273 -14.03 30.20 -4.76
N GLU A 274 -14.57 29.32 -5.61
CA GLU A 274 -14.96 29.67 -6.99
C GLU A 274 -16.02 30.78 -7.00
N ASP A 275 -17.05 30.67 -6.15
CA ASP A 275 -18.11 31.68 -6.03
C ASP A 275 -17.56 33.02 -5.50
N SER A 276 -16.77 33.00 -4.42
CA SER A 276 -16.18 34.20 -3.82
C SER A 276 -15.20 34.90 -4.77
N MET A 277 -14.39 34.13 -5.49
CA MET A 277 -13.48 34.66 -6.52
C MET A 277 -14.25 35.26 -7.69
N ALA A 278 -15.31 34.60 -8.17
CA ALA A 278 -16.13 35.09 -9.27
C ALA A 278 -16.83 36.41 -8.90
N GLU A 279 -17.39 36.51 -7.69
CA GLU A 279 -18.02 37.73 -7.20
C GLU A 279 -17.03 38.91 -7.15
N LYS A 280 -15.83 38.68 -6.59
CA LYS A 280 -14.78 39.71 -6.49
C LYS A 280 -14.19 40.10 -7.84
N MET A 281 -14.08 39.16 -8.79
CA MET A 281 -13.68 39.47 -10.17
C MET A 281 -14.74 40.31 -10.90
N LEU A 282 -16.02 39.97 -10.74
CA LEU A 282 -17.15 40.74 -11.31
C LEU A 282 -17.21 42.16 -10.72
N ALA A 283 -16.94 42.29 -9.42
CA ALA A 283 -16.83 43.58 -8.73
C ALA A 283 -15.56 44.39 -9.08
N ARG A 284 -14.63 43.81 -9.87
CA ARG A 284 -13.32 44.37 -10.23
C ARG A 284 -12.39 44.63 -9.04
N GLU A 285 -12.62 43.94 -7.92
CA GLU A 285 -11.74 43.96 -6.74
C GLU A 285 -10.47 43.13 -6.94
N ILE A 286 -10.55 42.11 -7.80
CA ILE A 286 -9.43 41.23 -8.18
C ILE A 286 -9.35 41.22 -9.70
N LYS A 287 -8.15 41.38 -10.23
CA LYS A 287 -7.84 41.34 -11.66
C LYS A 287 -6.84 40.24 -11.98
N GLU A 288 -6.76 39.93 -13.26
CA GLU A 288 -5.75 39.01 -13.77
C GLU A 288 -4.34 39.55 -13.46
N GLY A 289 -3.54 38.73 -12.75
CA GLY A 289 -2.21 39.11 -12.25
C GLY A 289 -2.15 39.50 -10.77
N ASP A 290 -3.30 39.68 -10.11
CA ASP A 290 -3.33 40.00 -8.68
C ASP A 290 -3.02 38.77 -7.81
N SER A 291 -2.30 39.01 -6.71
CA SER A 291 -2.08 38.00 -5.67
C SER A 291 -3.14 38.11 -4.59
N VAL A 292 -3.71 36.98 -4.21
CA VAL A 292 -4.79 36.89 -3.23
C VAL A 292 -4.46 35.86 -2.17
N ILE A 293 -4.82 36.17 -0.93
CA ILE A 293 -4.69 35.27 0.21
C ILE A 293 -6.06 34.65 0.45
N VAL A 294 -6.11 33.32 0.43
CA VAL A 294 -7.32 32.55 0.76
C VAL A 294 -7.17 32.08 2.19
N ASP A 295 -8.09 32.50 3.06
CA ASP A 295 -8.17 32.04 4.44
C ASP A 295 -9.42 31.17 4.61
N VAL A 296 -9.27 30.05 5.33
CA VAL A 296 -10.36 29.08 5.57
C VAL A 296 -10.46 28.84 7.06
N ASP A 297 -11.63 29.14 7.63
CA ASP A 297 -11.85 28.98 9.07
C ASP A 297 -12.10 27.51 9.48
N SER A 298 -12.26 27.28 10.78
CA SER A 298 -12.52 25.95 11.35
C SER A 298 -13.82 25.32 10.85
N ASP A 299 -14.79 26.14 10.44
CA ASP A 299 -16.11 25.73 9.97
C ASP A 299 -16.15 25.53 8.44
N GLY A 300 -15.04 25.83 7.75
CA GLY A 300 -14.88 25.66 6.31
C GLY A 300 -15.33 26.86 5.47
N ASN A 301 -15.62 28.01 6.09
CA ASN A 301 -15.96 29.22 5.36
C ASN A 301 -14.71 29.82 4.71
N VAL A 302 -14.84 30.20 3.44
CA VAL A 302 -13.74 30.77 2.64
C VAL A 302 -13.80 32.29 2.63
N THR A 303 -12.69 32.94 2.97
CA THR A 303 -12.50 34.39 2.86
C THR A 303 -11.34 34.70 1.91
N VAL A 304 -11.57 35.56 0.92
CA VAL A 304 -10.53 35.98 -0.04
C VAL A 304 -10.11 37.42 0.23
N LEU A 305 -8.84 37.60 0.61
CA LEU A 305 -8.23 38.89 0.89
C LEU A 305 -7.29 39.29 -0.26
N SER A 306 -7.34 40.56 -0.68
CA SER A 306 -6.39 41.09 -1.68
C SER A 306 -5.02 41.28 -1.04
N GLY A 307 -4.00 40.63 -1.60
CA GLY A 307 -2.61 40.84 -1.19
C GLY A 307 -2.12 42.16 -1.79
N SER A 308 -1.80 43.15 -0.95
CA SER A 308 -1.10 44.34 -1.43
C SER A 308 0.29 43.94 -1.91
N SER A 309 0.58 44.20 -3.20
CA SER A 309 1.94 44.12 -3.72
C SER A 309 2.82 45.10 -2.94
N GLY A 310 3.85 44.59 -2.27
CA GLY A 310 4.72 45.40 -1.42
C GLY A 310 5.38 46.56 -2.17
N ALA A 311 5.14 47.78 -1.68
CA ALA A 311 6.14 48.84 -1.65
C ALA A 311 6.58 48.99 -0.18
N PRO A 312 7.87 49.23 0.13
CA PRO A 312 8.29 49.43 1.51
C PRO A 312 7.64 50.70 2.07
N PRO A 313 7.28 50.76 3.37
CA PRO A 313 6.77 51.99 3.97
C PRO A 313 7.86 53.08 3.89
N GLU A 314 7.49 54.26 3.37
CA GLU A 314 8.34 55.45 3.44
C GLU A 314 8.64 55.78 4.92
N PRO A 315 9.87 56.17 5.26
CA PRO A 315 10.20 56.53 6.63
C PRO A 315 9.44 57.81 7.03
N GLU A 316 8.74 57.75 8.17
CA GLU A 316 8.02 58.88 8.75
C GLU A 316 8.93 60.13 8.84
N ALA A 317 8.49 61.22 8.22
CA ALA A 317 9.16 62.51 8.32
C ALA A 317 9.12 62.98 9.79
N SER A 318 10.31 63.25 10.33
CA SER A 318 10.47 63.82 11.68
C SER A 318 9.81 65.21 11.76
N PRO A 319 9.12 65.56 12.85
CA PRO A 319 8.46 66.86 12.97
C PRO A 319 9.49 68.00 13.07
N GLU A 320 9.29 69.06 12.29
CA GLU A 320 10.07 70.31 12.37
C GLU A 320 9.95 70.95 13.77
N PRO A 321 11.03 71.51 14.33
CA PRO A 321 10.96 72.25 15.58
C PRO A 321 10.30 73.62 15.38
N LEU A 322 9.38 73.96 16.28
CA LEU A 322 8.67 75.25 16.31
C LEU A 322 9.65 76.43 16.53
N PRO A 323 9.53 77.54 15.79
CA PRO A 323 10.27 78.75 16.08
C PRO A 323 9.66 79.51 17.27
N VAL A 324 10.55 80.11 18.07
CA VAL A 324 10.28 80.96 19.25
C VAL A 324 9.81 82.35 18.82
#